data_AF-R5QMC3-F1
#
_entry.id   AF-R5QMC3-F1
#
_cell.length_a   1.000
_cell.length_b   1.000
_cell.length_c   1.000
_cell.angle_alpha   90.00
_cell.angle_beta   90.00
_cell.angle_gamma   90.00
#
_symmetry.space_group_name_H-M   'P 1'
#
loop_
_entity.id
_entity.type
_entity.pdbx_description
1 polymer ?
#
loop_
_entity_poly.entity_id
_entity_poly.type
_entity_poly.pdbx_seq_one_letter_code
_entity_poly.pdbx_strand_id
1 'polypeptide(L)'
;MKKVAFVFLSFCLFPYCAGAFGLTADQMYRNLLTDENEGVLPAYYTRSAKKQARLDFKRVESVSEKVWTEKHGELPDPTDTNIFETGDTENWQEIVKAVKNGQTTPFDLETIRRRTQADDAEAVELLAWMYATGKGVRQDLTKSWTYYLQAAHLGVPSATDNARAVYKAMNAAQRASLPAI
;
A
#
# COMPACT_ATOMS: atom_id res chain seq x y z
N MET A 1 33.30 -59.92 -23.98
CA MET A 1 32.27 -58.88 -23.70
C MET A 1 32.08 -58.04 -24.96
N LYS A 2 30.85 -57.56 -25.20
CA LYS A 2 30.26 -57.28 -26.52
C LYS A 2 30.81 -56.01 -27.21
N LYS A 3 30.68 -56.03 -28.55
CA LYS A 3 31.23 -55.13 -29.58
C LYS A 3 30.65 -53.71 -29.55
N VAL A 4 31.50 -52.74 -29.89
CA VAL A 4 31.15 -51.36 -30.26
C VAL A 4 30.52 -51.35 -31.66
N ALA A 5 29.42 -50.63 -31.84
CA ALA A 5 28.91 -50.22 -33.14
C ALA A 5 28.23 -48.84 -33.01
N PHE A 6 28.95 -47.81 -33.46
CA PHE A 6 28.40 -46.49 -33.77
C PHE A 6 27.58 -46.62 -35.06
N VAL A 7 26.28 -46.33 -35.01
CA VAL A 7 25.45 -46.11 -36.19
C VAL A 7 24.73 -44.79 -35.98
N PHE A 8 25.27 -43.73 -36.60
CA PHE A 8 24.51 -42.54 -36.95
C PHE A 8 23.62 -42.91 -38.14
N LEU A 9 22.30 -42.97 -37.93
CA LEU A 9 21.36 -42.90 -39.03
C LEU A 9 20.37 -41.76 -38.76
N SER A 10 20.64 -40.68 -39.48
CA SER A 10 19.76 -39.56 -39.79
C SER A 10 18.31 -40.03 -40.03
N PHE A 11 17.40 -39.62 -39.15
CA PHE A 11 16.01 -39.37 -39.51
C PHE A 11 15.75 -37.87 -39.35
N CYS A 12 16.27 -37.12 -40.32
CA CYS A 12 15.76 -35.80 -40.64
C CYS A 12 14.24 -35.87 -40.87
N LEU A 13 13.54 -34.84 -40.37
CA LEU A 13 12.22 -34.38 -40.82
C LEU A 13 11.00 -35.14 -40.29
N PHE A 14 10.66 -34.89 -39.03
CA PHE A 14 9.32 -34.36 -38.75
C PHE A 14 9.47 -33.19 -37.78
N PRO A 15 9.06 -31.95 -38.16
CA PRO A 15 8.84 -30.94 -37.15
C PRO A 15 7.72 -31.48 -36.27
N TYR A 16 8.01 -31.70 -35.00
CA TYR A 16 6.96 -31.67 -34.00
C TYR A 16 6.35 -30.27 -34.11
N CYS A 17 5.26 -30.14 -34.88
CA CYS A 17 4.36 -29.01 -34.76
C CYS A 17 3.82 -29.09 -33.33
N ALA A 18 4.46 -28.36 -32.42
CA ALA A 18 3.89 -27.93 -31.16
C ALA A 18 2.71 -27.00 -31.50
N GLY A 19 1.61 -27.58 -31.96
CA GLY A 19 0.38 -26.87 -32.27
C GLY A 19 -0.34 -26.52 -30.99
N ALA A 20 0.17 -25.53 -30.25
CA ALA A 20 -0.63 -24.87 -29.20
C ALA A 20 -0.17 -23.46 -28.81
N PHE A 21 0.72 -22.76 -29.52
CA PHE A 21 1.03 -21.35 -29.21
C PHE A 21 1.41 -20.54 -30.46
N GLY A 22 0.53 -20.53 -31.46
CA GLY A 22 0.63 -19.61 -32.61
C GLY A 22 -0.26 -18.37 -32.49
N LEU A 23 -1.01 -18.25 -31.38
CA LEU A 23 -1.90 -17.12 -31.15
C LEU A 23 -1.20 -16.09 -30.27
N THR A 24 -1.34 -14.83 -30.64
CA THR A 24 -1.04 -13.72 -29.73
C THR A 24 -1.99 -13.78 -28.53
N ALA A 25 -1.58 -13.25 -27.38
CA ALA A 25 -2.42 -13.22 -26.19
C ALA A 25 -3.78 -12.56 -26.45
N ASP A 26 -3.82 -11.56 -27.33
CA ASP A 26 -5.05 -10.89 -27.79
C ASP A 26 -5.97 -11.84 -28.57
N GLN A 27 -5.42 -12.65 -29.48
CA GLN A 27 -6.22 -13.66 -30.18
C GLN A 27 -6.72 -14.77 -29.24
N MET A 28 -5.92 -15.18 -28.25
CA MET A 28 -6.41 -16.10 -27.21
C MET A 28 -7.58 -15.50 -26.43
N TYR A 29 -7.49 -14.22 -26.06
CA TYR A 29 -8.55 -13.52 -25.35
C TYR A 29 -9.84 -13.40 -26.18
N ARG A 30 -9.73 -13.05 -27.47
CA ARG A 30 -10.87 -12.98 -28.38
C ARG A 30 -11.55 -14.33 -28.59
N ASN A 31 -10.75 -15.38 -28.76
CA ASN A 31 -11.27 -16.74 -28.94
C ASN A 31 -11.98 -17.24 -27.67
N LEU A 32 -11.47 -16.89 -26.48
CA LEU A 32 -12.10 -17.24 -25.20
C LEU A 32 -13.48 -16.57 -25.07
N LEU A 33 -13.59 -15.28 -25.41
CA LEU A 33 -14.86 -14.56 -25.37
C LEU A 33 -15.90 -15.10 -26.35
N THR A 34 -15.47 -15.58 -27.54
CA THR A 34 -16.38 -16.20 -28.50
C THR A 34 -16.89 -17.55 -28.02
N ASP A 35 -16.04 -18.36 -27.36
CA ASP A 35 -16.44 -19.68 -26.85
C ASP A 35 -17.45 -19.57 -25.69
N GLU A 36 -17.30 -18.56 -24.82
CA GLU A 36 -18.27 -18.26 -23.76
C GLU A 36 -19.64 -17.81 -24.30
N ASN A 37 -19.66 -17.13 -25.45
CA ASN A 37 -20.91 -16.63 -26.06
C ASN A 37 -21.59 -17.64 -26.99
N GLU A 38 -20.87 -18.62 -27.53
CA GLU A 38 -21.41 -19.64 -28.44
C GLU A 38 -21.60 -21.03 -27.81
N GLY A 39 -21.22 -21.19 -26.53
CA GLY A 39 -21.48 -22.41 -25.78
C GLY A 39 -22.98 -22.76 -25.73
N VAL A 40 -23.32 -24.00 -26.09
CA VAL A 40 -24.66 -24.55 -25.89
C VAL A 40 -24.97 -24.49 -24.39
N LEU A 41 -25.90 -23.62 -24.01
CA LEU A 41 -26.37 -23.52 -22.62
C LEU A 41 -26.83 -24.92 -22.16
N PRO A 42 -26.43 -25.38 -20.97
CA PRO A 42 -26.87 -26.66 -20.43
C PRO A 42 -28.39 -26.79 -20.47
N ALA A 43 -28.91 -27.98 -20.79
CA ALA A 43 -30.33 -28.23 -21.08
C ALA A 43 -31.35 -27.81 -19.99
N TYR A 44 -30.90 -27.42 -18.79
CA TYR A 44 -31.74 -26.83 -17.75
C TYR A 44 -31.99 -25.32 -17.94
N TYR A 45 -31.28 -24.66 -18.86
CA TYR A 45 -31.59 -23.32 -19.37
C TYR A 45 -32.23 -23.41 -20.77
N THR A 46 -33.36 -24.11 -20.87
CA THR A 46 -34.19 -23.95 -22.07
C THR A 46 -34.79 -22.55 -22.08
N ARG A 47 -34.68 -21.88 -23.24
CA ARG A 47 -35.30 -20.60 -23.56
C ARG A 47 -36.81 -20.74 -23.50
N SER A 48 -37.39 -20.67 -22.29
CA SER A 48 -38.79 -20.33 -22.14
C SER A 48 -38.96 -18.97 -22.81
N ALA A 49 -39.71 -18.96 -23.91
CA ALA A 49 -40.09 -17.79 -24.69
C ALA A 49 -41.01 -16.84 -23.90
N LYS A 50 -40.72 -16.62 -22.61
CA LYS A 50 -41.29 -15.56 -21.81
C LYS A 50 -40.47 -14.32 -22.12
N LYS A 51 -40.94 -13.61 -23.16
CA LYS A 51 -40.78 -12.17 -23.38
C LYS A 51 -40.10 -11.54 -22.17
N GLN A 52 -38.78 -11.48 -22.22
CA GLN A 52 -37.93 -10.97 -21.15
C GLN A 52 -38.57 -9.66 -20.76
N ALA A 53 -39.03 -9.55 -19.50
CA ALA A 53 -39.72 -8.37 -19.04
C ALA A 53 -38.83 -7.19 -19.40
N ARG A 54 -39.21 -6.44 -20.44
CA ARG A 54 -38.57 -5.18 -20.76
C ARG A 54 -38.84 -4.36 -19.52
N LEU A 55 -37.83 -4.23 -18.68
CA LEU A 55 -37.81 -3.20 -17.66
C LEU A 55 -37.88 -1.91 -18.46
N ASP A 56 -39.09 -1.37 -18.61
CA ASP A 56 -39.33 -0.06 -19.19
C ASP A 56 -38.80 0.95 -18.17
N PHE A 57 -37.48 1.09 -18.14
CA PHE A 57 -36.86 2.26 -17.58
C PHE A 57 -37.35 3.43 -18.43
N LYS A 58 -38.23 4.24 -17.84
CA LYS A 58 -38.61 5.53 -18.42
C LYS A 58 -37.29 6.21 -18.79
N ARG A 59 -37.10 6.50 -20.07
CA ARG A 59 -35.91 7.21 -20.56
C ARG A 59 -35.87 8.53 -19.82
N VAL A 60 -35.09 8.59 -18.74
CA VAL A 60 -34.71 9.85 -18.12
C VAL A 60 -33.84 10.49 -19.17
N GLU A 61 -34.36 11.55 -19.81
CA GLU A 61 -33.56 12.39 -20.69
C GLU A 61 -32.35 12.78 -19.86
N SER A 62 -31.15 12.41 -20.32
CA SER A 62 -29.92 12.81 -19.66
C SER A 62 -29.84 14.32 -19.82
N VAL A 63 -30.36 15.05 -18.85
CA VAL A 63 -30.02 16.45 -18.69
C VAL A 63 -28.51 16.42 -18.47
N SER A 64 -27.76 16.84 -19.48
CA SER A 64 -26.32 17.08 -19.35
C SER A 64 -26.19 18.32 -18.48
N GLU A 65 -26.48 18.16 -17.20
CA GLU A 65 -26.16 19.15 -16.22
C GLU A 65 -24.64 19.33 -16.31
N LYS A 66 -24.18 20.57 -16.44
CA LYS A 66 -22.75 20.89 -16.39
C LYS A 66 -22.26 20.65 -14.97
N VAL A 67 -22.29 19.40 -14.52
CA VAL A 67 -21.85 18.96 -13.18
C VAL A 67 -20.35 19.23 -13.05
N TRP A 68 -19.64 19.14 -14.17
CA TRP A 68 -18.24 19.50 -14.26
C TRP A 68 -18.13 20.88 -14.89
N THR A 69 -18.05 21.90 -14.03
CA THR A 69 -17.15 22.99 -14.39
C THR A 69 -15.77 22.36 -14.43
N GLU A 70 -15.16 22.29 -15.61
CA GLU A 70 -13.72 22.06 -15.71
C GLU A 70 -13.05 23.24 -14.99
N LYS A 71 -12.90 23.12 -13.67
CA LYS A 71 -11.81 23.79 -13.00
C LYS A 71 -10.58 23.19 -13.67
N HIS A 72 -9.95 23.95 -14.54
CA HIS A 72 -8.55 23.76 -14.86
C HIS A 72 -7.81 23.92 -13.53
N GLY A 73 -7.80 22.85 -12.73
CA GLY A 73 -6.90 22.72 -11.62
C GLY A 73 -5.55 22.55 -12.27
N GLU A 74 -4.76 23.62 -12.30
CA GLU A 74 -3.32 23.48 -12.43
C GLU A 74 -2.89 22.41 -11.43
N LEU A 75 -2.29 21.34 -11.97
CA LEU A 75 -1.60 20.39 -11.11
C LEU A 75 -0.60 21.22 -10.33
N PRO A 76 -0.63 21.18 -8.98
CA PRO A 76 0.36 21.89 -8.20
C PRO A 76 1.74 21.44 -8.67
N ASP A 77 2.67 22.39 -8.83
CA ASP A 77 4.02 22.11 -9.28
C ASP A 77 4.58 20.96 -8.42
N PRO A 78 5.09 19.86 -8.99
CA PRO A 78 5.62 18.74 -8.21
C PRO A 78 6.79 19.12 -7.30
N THR A 79 7.34 20.33 -7.45
CA THR A 79 8.36 20.93 -6.58
C THR A 79 7.79 21.89 -5.54
N ASP A 80 6.49 22.19 -5.61
CA ASP A 80 5.80 22.97 -4.60
C ASP A 80 5.76 22.16 -3.30
N THR A 81 6.46 22.65 -2.29
CA THR A 81 6.47 22.05 -0.95
C THR A 81 5.27 22.52 -0.13
N ASN A 82 4.50 23.49 -0.65
CA ASN A 82 3.39 24.17 0.01
C ASN A 82 1.99 23.71 -0.45
N ILE A 83 1.89 22.58 -1.13
CA ILE A 83 0.59 22.01 -1.59
C ILE A 83 -0.32 21.66 -0.40
N PHE A 84 0.24 21.50 0.80
CA PHE A 84 -0.49 21.29 2.06
C PHE A 84 -0.63 22.55 2.93
N GLU A 85 -0.20 23.73 2.47
CA GLU A 85 -0.34 25.00 3.21
C GLU A 85 -1.76 25.62 3.10
N THR A 86 -2.79 24.83 2.81
CA THR A 86 -4.17 25.29 2.99
C THR A 86 -4.54 25.25 4.48
N GLY A 87 -4.11 26.30 5.20
CA GLY A 87 -4.97 26.99 6.17
C GLY A 87 -5.13 26.41 7.58
N ASP A 88 -4.65 25.21 7.88
CA ASP A 88 -4.61 24.72 9.25
C ASP A 88 -3.31 25.20 9.89
N THR A 89 -3.38 26.24 10.72
CA THR A 89 -2.30 26.54 11.66
C THR A 89 -1.98 25.24 12.39
N GLU A 90 -0.82 24.63 12.12
CA GLU A 90 -0.41 23.36 12.72
C GLU A 90 -0.27 23.54 14.22
N ASN A 91 -1.39 23.38 14.93
CA ASN A 91 -1.42 23.53 16.36
C ASN A 91 -0.82 22.25 16.95
N TRP A 92 0.48 22.30 17.22
CA TRP A 92 1.22 21.21 17.85
C TRP A 92 0.54 20.68 19.11
N GLN A 93 -0.12 21.55 19.87
CA GLN A 93 -0.83 21.17 21.09
C GLN A 93 -2.03 20.27 20.78
N GLU A 94 -2.74 20.52 19.69
CA GLU A 94 -3.86 19.67 19.25
C GLU A 94 -3.36 18.32 18.77
N ILE A 95 -2.25 18.29 18.04
CA ILE A 95 -1.59 17.05 17.61
C ILE A 95 -1.18 16.20 18.82
N VAL A 96 -0.49 16.81 19.80
CA VAL A 96 -0.08 16.14 21.04
C VAL A 96 -1.31 15.60 21.79
N LYS A 97 -2.40 16.37 21.83
CA LYS A 97 -3.66 15.94 22.47
C LYS A 97 -4.31 14.77 21.72
N ALA A 98 -4.37 14.82 20.39
CA ALA A 98 -4.90 13.74 19.56
C ALA A 98 -4.09 12.45 19.75
N VAL A 99 -2.76 12.56 19.77
CA VAL A 99 -1.84 11.44 20.05
C VAL A 99 -2.06 10.84 21.43
N LYS A 100 -2.19 11.67 22.47
CA LYS A 100 -2.50 11.20 23.83
C LYS A 100 -3.83 10.44 23.89
N ASN A 101 -4.84 10.95 23.20
CA ASN A 101 -6.17 10.35 23.11
C ASN A 101 -6.22 9.10 22.21
N GLY A 102 -5.17 8.83 21.43
CA GLY A 102 -5.12 7.72 20.47
C GLY A 102 -5.92 7.97 19.17
N GLN A 103 -6.27 9.23 18.90
CA GLN A 103 -6.99 9.68 17.71
C GLN A 103 -6.03 10.20 16.63
N THR A 104 -4.82 9.65 16.55
CA THR A 104 -3.78 10.13 15.64
C THR A 104 -4.18 9.91 14.19
N THR A 105 -4.24 10.98 13.41
CA THR A 105 -4.48 10.92 11.96
C THR A 105 -3.15 10.65 11.21
N PRO A 106 -3.21 10.14 9.96
CA PRO A 106 -2.01 10.02 9.14
C PRO A 106 -1.29 11.34 8.89
N PHE A 107 -2.03 12.46 8.86
CA PHE A 107 -1.46 13.80 8.72
C PHE A 107 -0.67 14.20 9.97
N ASP A 108 -1.22 13.97 11.17
CA ASP A 108 -0.52 14.22 12.44
C ASP A 108 0.81 13.47 12.51
N LEU A 109 0.82 12.20 12.07
CA LEU A 109 2.04 11.39 12.03
C LEU A 109 3.09 11.99 11.11
N GLU A 110 2.69 12.51 9.95
CA GLU A 110 3.61 13.12 9.01
C GLU A 110 4.18 14.43 9.56
N THR A 111 3.35 15.26 10.18
CA THR A 111 3.79 16.48 10.87
C THR A 111 4.80 16.17 11.98
N ILE A 112 4.55 15.13 12.79
CA ILE A 112 5.50 14.67 13.83
C ILE A 112 6.81 14.21 13.21
N ARG A 113 6.76 13.43 12.11
CA ARG A 113 7.96 12.96 11.41
C ARG A 113 8.77 14.12 10.84
N ARG A 114 8.13 15.08 10.20
CA ARG A 114 8.79 16.27 9.65
C ARG A 114 9.47 17.08 10.75
N ARG A 115 8.81 17.28 11.89
CA ARG A 115 9.42 17.95 13.07
C ARG A 115 10.57 17.15 13.68
N THR A 116 10.44 15.82 13.73
CA THR A 116 11.51 14.92 14.18
C THR A 116 12.75 15.04 13.27
N GLN A 117 12.55 15.15 11.95
CA GLN A 117 13.64 15.37 10.98
C GLN A 117 14.30 16.75 11.12
N ALA A 118 13.57 17.73 11.67
CA ALA A 118 14.10 19.05 12.01
C ALA A 118 14.75 19.11 13.41
N ASP A 119 14.96 17.95 14.06
CA ASP A 119 15.52 17.83 15.42
C ASP A 119 14.75 18.62 16.50
N ASP A 120 13.42 18.76 16.32
CA ASP A 120 12.55 19.29 17.36
C ASP A 120 12.48 18.31 18.54
N ALA A 121 13.08 18.70 19.66
CA ALA A 121 13.21 17.89 20.87
C ALA A 121 11.86 17.36 21.37
N GLU A 122 10.79 18.16 21.31
CA GLU A 122 9.45 17.73 21.74
C GLU A 122 8.86 16.68 20.80
N ALA A 123 9.06 16.85 19.49
CA ALA A 123 8.57 15.91 18.49
C ALA A 123 9.31 14.57 18.56
N VAL A 124 10.63 14.60 18.77
CA VAL A 124 11.45 13.40 18.95
C VAL A 124 10.99 12.63 20.20
N GLU A 125 10.76 13.31 21.32
CA GLU A 125 10.23 12.67 22.53
C GLU A 125 8.83 12.08 22.30
N LEU A 126 7.95 12.82 21.63
CA LEU A 126 6.59 12.36 21.34
C LEU A 126 6.62 11.11 20.46
N LEU A 127 7.44 11.09 19.40
CA LEU A 127 7.57 9.94 18.51
C LEU A 127 8.15 8.72 19.25
N ALA A 128 9.14 8.93 20.12
CA ALA A 128 9.68 7.88 20.99
C ALA A 128 8.59 7.27 21.89
N TRP A 129 7.74 8.13 22.47
CA TRP A 129 6.61 7.70 23.30
C TRP A 129 5.53 6.96 22.50
N MET A 130 5.26 7.39 21.27
CA MET A 130 4.32 6.71 20.38
C MET A 130 4.79 5.30 20.05
N TYR A 131 6.08 5.10 19.79
CA TYR A 131 6.65 3.77 19.59
C TYR A 131 6.68 2.93 20.87
N ALA A 132 6.90 3.52 22.04
CA ALA A 132 6.83 2.83 23.33
C ALA A 132 5.41 2.32 23.64
N THR A 133 4.40 3.14 23.37
CA THR A 133 3.00 2.87 23.75
C THR A 133 2.17 2.22 22.65
N GLY A 134 2.61 2.31 21.39
CA GLY A 134 1.84 1.85 20.24
C GLY A 134 0.66 2.76 19.88
N LYS A 135 0.70 4.05 20.25
CA LYS A 135 -0.35 5.02 19.92
C LYS A 135 -0.09 5.63 18.55
N GLY A 136 -1.02 5.43 17.61
CA GLY A 136 -0.90 5.91 16.22
C GLY A 136 0.11 5.14 15.37
N VAL A 137 1.01 4.36 15.98
CA VAL A 137 2.01 3.52 15.29
C VAL A 137 2.06 2.14 15.93
N ARG A 138 2.57 1.14 15.19
CA ARG A 138 2.85 -0.17 15.77
C ARG A 138 3.92 -0.03 16.86
N GLN A 139 3.66 -0.62 18.03
CA GLN A 139 4.62 -0.62 19.14
C GLN A 139 5.95 -1.24 18.70
N ASP A 140 7.03 -0.52 18.97
CA ASP A 140 8.40 -0.93 18.65
C ASP A 140 9.35 -0.34 19.71
N LEU A 141 9.67 -1.15 20.71
CA LEU A 141 10.51 -0.71 21.82
C LEU A 141 11.93 -0.39 21.37
N THR A 142 12.46 -1.10 20.35
CA THR A 142 13.81 -0.88 19.83
C THR A 142 13.93 0.51 19.23
N LYS A 143 12.95 0.89 18.37
CA LYS A 143 12.88 2.25 17.82
C LYS A 143 12.61 3.31 18.89
N SER A 144 11.72 3.01 19.83
CA SER A 144 11.44 3.93 20.94
C SER A 144 12.71 4.27 21.71
N TRP A 145 13.53 3.26 22.02
CA TRP A 145 14.79 3.46 22.73
C TRP A 145 15.77 4.33 21.93
N THR A 146 15.91 4.11 20.61
CA THR A 146 16.79 4.95 19.79
C THR A 146 16.33 6.40 19.74
N TYR A 147 15.02 6.66 19.60
CA TYR A 147 14.49 8.03 19.61
C TYR A 147 14.60 8.69 20.98
N TYR A 148 14.44 7.95 22.09
CA TYR A 148 14.68 8.52 23.42
C TYR A 148 16.16 8.87 23.64
N LEU A 149 17.10 8.11 23.09
CA LEU A 149 18.51 8.51 23.12
C LEU A 149 18.73 9.79 22.30
N GLN A 150 18.13 9.90 21.11
CA GLN A 150 18.18 11.13 20.32
C GLN A 150 17.59 12.33 21.10
N ALA A 151 16.43 12.16 21.75
CA ALA A 151 15.84 13.19 22.60
C ALA A 151 16.77 13.60 23.75
N ALA A 152 17.50 12.64 24.36
CA ALA A 152 18.49 12.94 25.39
C ALA A 152 19.68 13.75 24.83
N HIS A 153 20.12 13.46 23.61
CA HIS A 153 21.14 14.26 22.92
C HIS A 153 20.67 15.69 22.62
N LEU A 154 19.38 15.88 22.35
CA LEU A 154 18.75 17.19 22.16
C LEU A 154 18.45 17.93 23.47
N GLY A 155 18.78 17.34 24.63
CA GLY A 155 18.66 17.99 25.94
C GLY A 155 17.32 17.81 26.64
N VAL A 156 16.47 16.86 26.20
CA VAL A 156 15.21 16.54 26.88
C VAL A 156 15.50 15.90 28.25
N PRO A 157 15.13 16.52 29.38
CA PRO A 157 15.54 16.05 30.71
C PRO A 157 14.99 14.67 31.09
N SER A 158 13.76 14.35 30.65
CA SER A 158 13.07 13.08 30.90
C SER A 158 13.57 11.93 30.02
N ALA A 159 14.28 12.22 28.93
CA ALA A 159 14.52 11.25 27.88
C ALA A 159 15.44 10.09 28.32
N THR A 160 16.46 10.37 29.14
CA THR A 160 17.37 9.32 29.65
C THR A 160 16.64 8.33 30.56
N ASP A 161 15.74 8.82 31.40
CA ASP A 161 14.96 7.98 32.31
C ASP A 161 13.89 7.18 31.54
N ASN A 162 13.26 7.79 30.55
CA ASN A 162 12.34 7.13 29.63
C ASN A 162 13.05 6.03 28.82
N ALA A 163 14.25 6.29 28.27
CA ALA A 163 15.06 5.29 27.58
C ALA A 163 15.36 4.09 28.49
N ARG A 164 15.72 4.34 29.75
CA ARG A 164 15.96 3.29 30.75
C ARG A 164 14.70 2.49 31.06
N ALA A 165 13.54 3.14 31.15
CA ALA A 165 12.26 2.48 31.35
C ALA A 165 11.91 1.56 30.15
N VAL A 166 12.08 2.06 28.93
CA VAL A 166 11.87 1.28 27.70
C VAL A 166 12.83 0.08 27.66
N TYR A 167 14.12 0.27 27.98
CA TYR A 167 15.09 -0.83 28.03
C TYR A 167 14.69 -1.93 29.03
N LYS A 168 14.19 -1.54 30.20
CA LYS A 168 13.68 -2.49 31.21
C LYS A 168 12.44 -3.26 30.70
N ALA A 169 11.57 -2.61 29.93
CA ALA A 169 10.39 -3.24 29.36
C ALA A 169 10.70 -4.20 28.18
N MET A 170 11.86 -4.05 27.53
CA MET A 170 12.26 -4.93 26.43
C MET A 170 12.47 -6.39 26.88
N ASN A 171 12.10 -7.33 26.01
CA ASN A 171 12.47 -8.73 26.14
C ASN A 171 13.95 -8.98 25.77
N ALA A 172 14.46 -10.18 26.05
CA ALA A 172 15.86 -10.53 25.79
C ALA A 172 16.26 -10.39 24.31
N ALA A 173 15.37 -10.78 23.39
CA ALA A 173 15.62 -10.68 21.95
C ALA A 173 15.72 -9.22 21.47
N GLN A 174 14.83 -8.35 21.95
CA GLN A 174 14.84 -6.92 21.64
C GLN A 174 16.12 -6.26 22.15
N ARG A 175 16.55 -6.57 23.37
CA ARG A 175 17.82 -6.05 23.91
C ARG A 175 19.04 -6.52 23.10
N ALA A 176 19.02 -7.76 22.63
CA ALA A 176 20.08 -8.28 21.77
C ALA A 176 20.11 -7.62 20.38
N SER A 177 18.97 -7.07 19.92
CA SER A 177 18.86 -6.37 18.64
C SER A 177 19.20 -4.88 18.69
N LEU A 178 19.56 -4.35 19.87
CA LEU A 178 19.88 -2.93 20.00
C LEU A 178 21.13 -2.57 19.19
N PRO A 179 21.16 -1.39 18.54
CA PRO A 179 22.38 -0.92 17.91
C PRO A 179 23.46 -0.69 18.99
N ALA A 180 24.70 -1.05 18.67
CA ALA A 180 25.84 -0.68 19.49
C ALA A 180 25.93 0.85 19.51
N ILE A 181 26.01 1.42 20.71
CA ILE A 181 26.17 2.87 20.95
C ILE A 181 27.66 3.20 20.92
#